data_AF-A0A3N5TSR1-F1
#
_entry.id   AF-A0A3N5TSR1-F1
#
_cell.length_a   1.000
_cell.length_b   1.000
_cell.length_c   1.000
_cell.angle_alpha   90.00
_cell.angle_beta   90.00
_cell.angle_gamma   90.00
#
_symmetry.space_group_name_H-M   'P 1'
#
loop_
_entity.id
_entity.type
_entity.pdbx_description
1 polymer ?
#
loop_
_entity_poly.entity_id
_entity_poly.type
_entity_poly.pdbx_seq_one_letter_code
_entity_poly.pdbx_strand_id
1 'polypeptide(L)'
;RFHADLKPLNEQGQPWHAYFSPAWKWIFLGRPIYYYGAFSSDGVRQVIYAQGNPAIFWGSLFAIPYVAYAWWRKHDWRAGFIIVTIAGLYLPWFLVSRPQFLFYATPITPFFVLACVYALRDLSEMHVAGSRSRPYLPLVVGFVAASVILFIWFWPILTAAPLTEAEFKLRVWFTSWA
;
A
#
# COMPACT_ATOMS: atom_id res chain seq x y z
N ARG A 1 -16.99 -2.60 -28.33
CA ARG A 1 -17.61 -1.27 -28.02
C ARG A 1 -17.77 -1.06 -26.51
N PHE A 2 -18.39 -1.98 -25.76
CA PHE A 2 -18.58 -1.86 -24.29
C PHE A 2 -17.35 -1.40 -23.47
N HIS A 3 -16.16 -1.96 -23.71
CA HIS A 3 -14.95 -1.57 -22.96
C HIS A 3 -14.30 -0.24 -23.41
N ALA A 4 -14.73 0.35 -24.53
CA ALA A 4 -14.18 1.59 -25.05
C ALA A 4 -14.78 2.83 -24.38
N ASP A 5 -16.02 2.73 -23.87
CA ASP A 5 -16.79 3.85 -23.34
C ASP A 5 -16.85 3.89 -21.80
N LEU A 6 -16.03 3.07 -21.13
CA LEU A 6 -15.93 3.04 -19.67
C LEU A 6 -15.20 4.30 -19.18
N LYS A 7 -15.96 5.37 -18.97
CA LYS A 7 -15.46 6.60 -18.34
C LYS A 7 -15.35 6.40 -16.82
N PRO A 8 -14.28 6.88 -16.17
CA PRO A 8 -14.13 6.80 -14.72
C PRO A 8 -15.10 7.74 -13.97
N LEU A 9 -15.43 8.88 -14.58
CA LEU A 9 -16.26 9.93 -14.01
C LEU A 9 -17.50 10.17 -14.89
N ASN A 10 -18.58 10.62 -14.28
CA ASN A 10 -19.78 11.10 -14.94
C ASN A 10 -19.59 12.55 -15.43
N GLU A 11 -20.62 13.12 -16.05
CA GLU A 11 -20.58 14.49 -16.59
C GLU A 11 -20.41 15.57 -15.51
N GLN A 12 -20.72 15.26 -14.25
CA GLN A 12 -20.52 16.14 -13.09
C GLN A 12 -19.14 15.94 -12.42
N GLY A 13 -18.26 15.12 -13.00
CA GLY A 13 -16.94 14.82 -12.44
C GLY A 13 -16.96 13.86 -11.24
N GLN A 14 -18.09 13.22 -10.95
CA GLN A 14 -18.22 12.24 -9.87
C GLN A 14 -17.94 10.82 -10.38
N PRO A 15 -17.33 9.95 -9.56
CA PRO A 15 -17.06 8.59 -9.97
C PRO A 15 -18.35 7.77 -10.10
N TRP A 16 -18.42 6.92 -11.14
CA TRP A 16 -19.53 5.97 -11.30
C TRP A 16 -19.57 4.90 -10.19
N HIS A 17 -18.45 4.66 -9.50
CA HIS A 17 -18.33 3.66 -8.46
C HIS A 17 -17.80 4.29 -7.16
N ALA A 18 -18.45 4.02 -6.03
CA ALA A 18 -18.11 4.60 -4.72
C ALA A 18 -16.67 4.30 -4.25
N TYR A 19 -16.08 3.22 -4.76
CA TYR A 19 -14.70 2.78 -4.46
C TYR A 19 -13.68 3.15 -5.54
N PHE A 20 -14.04 4.03 -6.47
CA PHE A 20 -13.09 4.55 -7.46
C PHE A 20 -11.86 5.14 -6.77
N SER A 21 -10.68 4.68 -7.19
CA SER A 21 -9.40 5.05 -6.63
C SER A 21 -8.41 5.26 -7.77
N PRO A 22 -8.05 6.51 -8.12
CA PRO A 22 -7.05 6.76 -9.14
C PRO A 22 -5.66 6.30 -8.68
N ALA A 23 -4.79 5.94 -9.64
CA ALA A 23 -3.53 5.25 -9.44
C ALA A 23 -2.63 5.94 -8.41
N TRP A 24 -2.55 7.26 -8.47
CA TRP A 24 -1.75 8.05 -7.54
C TRP A 24 -2.18 7.88 -6.07
N LYS A 25 -3.45 7.56 -5.79
CA LYS A 25 -3.94 7.32 -4.42
C LYS A 25 -3.53 5.96 -3.86
N TRP A 26 -3.13 5.01 -4.70
CA TRP A 26 -2.92 3.62 -4.26
C TRP A 26 -1.79 3.50 -3.26
N ILE A 27 -0.65 4.15 -3.52
CA ILE A 27 0.51 4.12 -2.61
C ILE A 27 0.20 4.79 -1.25
N PHE A 28 -0.75 5.74 -1.23
CA PHE A 28 -1.22 6.37 0.01
C PHE A 28 -2.32 5.57 0.71
N LEU A 29 -2.79 4.48 0.10
CA LEU A 29 -3.98 3.76 0.52
C LEU A 29 -5.21 4.68 0.60
N GLY A 30 -5.33 5.66 -0.29
CA GLY A 30 -6.32 6.75 -0.13
C GLY A 30 -7.78 6.32 -0.21
N ARG A 31 -8.09 5.15 -0.79
CA ARG A 31 -9.45 4.58 -0.87
C ARG A 31 -9.37 3.05 -0.94
N PRO A 32 -9.50 2.34 0.20
CA PRO A 32 -9.69 0.90 0.28
C PRO A 32 -10.95 0.45 -0.45
N ILE A 33 -11.06 -0.85 -0.71
CA ILE A 33 -12.21 -1.43 -1.41
C ILE A 33 -12.95 -2.35 -0.47
N TYR A 34 -14.26 -2.16 -0.37
CA TYR A 34 -15.15 -3.05 0.34
C TYR A 34 -15.55 -4.25 -0.53
N TYR A 35 -15.37 -5.46 -0.03
CA TYR A 35 -15.75 -6.71 -0.69
C TYR A 35 -16.95 -7.40 -0.07
N TYR A 36 -17.13 -7.26 1.25
CA TYR A 36 -18.19 -7.94 1.97
C TYR A 36 -18.59 -7.12 3.18
N GLY A 37 -19.87 -7.20 3.54
CA GLY A 37 -20.22 -7.04 4.93
C GLY A 37 -21.64 -7.44 5.29
N ALA A 38 -21.75 -7.84 6.55
CA ALA A 38 -22.98 -8.22 7.21
C ALA A 38 -23.10 -7.40 8.50
N PHE A 39 -24.32 -6.91 8.73
CA PHE A 39 -24.65 -6.03 9.84
C PHE A 39 -25.81 -6.65 10.60
N SER A 40 -25.58 -6.97 11.86
CA SER A 40 -26.60 -7.52 12.73
C SER A 40 -27.31 -6.39 13.51
N SER A 41 -28.56 -6.62 13.92
CA SER A 41 -29.38 -5.65 14.64
C SER A 41 -28.83 -5.32 16.04
N ASP A 42 -27.96 -6.16 16.58
CA ASP A 42 -27.25 -5.97 17.85
C ASP A 42 -26.01 -5.05 17.73
N GLY A 43 -25.75 -4.48 16.55
CA GLY A 43 -24.64 -3.54 16.33
C GLY A 43 -23.32 -4.21 15.97
N VAL A 44 -23.30 -5.53 15.74
CA VAL A 44 -22.13 -6.25 15.24
C VAL A 44 -21.98 -6.06 13.74
N ARG A 45 -20.77 -5.72 13.31
CA ARG A 45 -20.36 -5.53 11.92
C ARG A 45 -19.31 -6.57 11.56
N GLN A 46 -19.49 -7.26 10.45
CA GLN A 46 -18.47 -8.11 9.85
C GLN A 46 -18.20 -7.59 8.45
N VAL A 47 -16.95 -7.22 8.15
CA VAL A 47 -16.60 -6.59 6.87
C VAL A 47 -15.30 -7.16 6.31
N ILE A 48 -15.17 -7.19 4.98
CA ILE A 48 -13.91 -7.45 4.29
C ILE A 48 -13.55 -6.21 3.48
N TYR A 49 -12.44 -5.58 3.85
CA TYR A 49 -11.82 -4.50 3.09
C TYR A 49 -10.50 -4.97 2.48
N ALA A 50 -10.36 -4.83 1.16
CA ALA A 50 -9.07 -4.84 0.51
C ALA A 50 -8.31 -3.56 0.85
N GLN A 51 -7.37 -3.70 1.77
CA GLN A 51 -6.48 -2.64 2.22
C GLN A 51 -5.05 -3.16 2.28
N GLY A 52 -4.11 -2.37 1.77
CA GLY A 52 -2.68 -2.68 1.90
C GLY A 52 -2.15 -2.37 3.30
N ASN A 53 -0.99 -2.94 3.64
CA ASN A 53 -0.33 -2.64 4.91
C ASN A 53 0.29 -1.23 4.89
N PRO A 54 -0.14 -0.28 5.76
CA PRO A 54 0.37 1.09 5.73
C PRO A 54 1.89 1.20 5.90
N ALA A 55 2.52 0.35 6.72
CA ALA A 55 3.97 0.37 6.87
C ALA A 55 4.69 0.07 5.54
N ILE A 56 4.20 -0.90 4.76
CA ILE A 56 4.78 -1.26 3.46
C ILE A 56 4.51 -0.18 2.42
N PHE A 57 3.26 0.23 2.29
CA PHE A 57 2.84 1.20 1.26
C PHE A 57 3.49 2.57 1.50
N TRP A 58 3.47 3.07 2.73
CA TRP A 58 4.07 4.35 3.06
C TRP A 58 5.59 4.27 3.19
N GLY A 59 6.14 3.14 3.66
CA GLY A 59 7.58 2.89 3.62
C GLY A 59 8.13 2.92 2.19
N SER A 60 7.34 2.44 1.22
CA SER A 60 7.70 2.45 -0.19
C SER A 60 7.82 3.86 -0.77
N LEU A 61 7.11 4.87 -0.23
CA LEU A 61 7.27 6.27 -0.64
C LEU A 61 8.71 6.75 -0.46
N PHE A 62 9.41 6.25 0.56
CA PHE A 62 10.81 6.58 0.83
C PHE A 62 11.76 5.57 0.19
N ALA A 63 11.40 4.29 0.20
CA ALA A 63 12.25 3.23 -0.34
C ALA A 63 12.40 3.34 -1.87
N ILE A 64 11.35 3.67 -2.62
CA ILE A 64 11.41 3.76 -4.09
C ILE A 64 12.43 4.82 -4.56
N PRO A 65 12.40 6.08 -4.09
CA PRO A 65 13.44 7.06 -4.41
C PRO A 65 14.85 6.61 -4.04
N TYR A 66 15.01 5.97 -2.88
CA TYR A 66 16.30 5.43 -2.44
C TYR A 66 16.82 4.33 -3.38
N VAL A 67 15.97 3.37 -3.75
CA VAL A 67 16.33 2.27 -4.65
C VAL A 67 16.62 2.80 -6.05
N ALA A 68 15.89 3.81 -6.52
CA ALA A 68 16.19 4.50 -7.78
C ALA A 68 17.56 5.19 -7.74
N TYR A 69 17.87 5.86 -6.64
CA TYR A 69 19.19 6.46 -6.40
C TYR A 69 20.29 5.39 -6.35
N ALA A 70 20.06 4.27 -5.67
CA ALA A 70 21.00 3.16 -5.59
C ALA A 70 21.25 2.52 -6.97
N TRP A 71 20.21 2.36 -7.79
CA TRP A 71 20.35 1.90 -9.17
C TRP A 71 21.22 2.88 -9.99
N TRP A 72 20.94 4.18 -9.90
CA TRP A 72 21.69 5.20 -10.66
C TRP A 72 23.15 5.35 -10.22
N ARG A 73 23.43 5.31 -8.90
CA ARG A 73 24.77 5.58 -8.35
C ARG A 73 25.63 4.35 -8.13
N LYS A 74 25.02 3.25 -7.68
CA LYS A 74 25.73 2.00 -7.37
C LYS A 74 25.71 1.03 -8.56
N HIS A 75 24.96 1.34 -9.63
CA HIS A 75 24.75 0.46 -10.77
C HIS A 75 24.26 -0.95 -10.37
N ASP A 76 23.49 -1.04 -9.28
CA ASP A 76 23.00 -2.30 -8.75
C ASP A 76 21.82 -2.81 -9.61
N TRP A 77 22.03 -3.94 -10.28
CA TRP A 77 21.02 -4.56 -11.13
C TRP A 77 19.77 -4.98 -10.35
N ARG A 78 19.89 -5.31 -9.05
CA ARG A 78 18.76 -5.70 -8.19
C ARG A 78 17.86 -4.49 -7.97
N ALA A 79 18.46 -3.33 -7.73
CA ALA A 79 17.74 -2.07 -7.62
C ALA A 79 17.06 -1.70 -8.95
N GLY A 80 17.76 -1.89 -10.07
CA GLY A 80 17.19 -1.70 -11.41
C GLY A 80 15.98 -2.59 -11.68
N PHE A 81 16.07 -3.89 -11.36
CA PHE A 81 14.96 -4.83 -11.51
C PHE A 81 13.73 -4.39 -10.71
N ILE A 82 13.91 -3.96 -9.45
CA ILE A 82 12.81 -3.48 -8.60
C ILE A 82 12.16 -2.24 -9.24
N ILE A 83 12.95 -1.23 -9.62
CA ILE A 83 12.44 0.03 -10.17
C ILE A 83 11.74 -0.16 -11.51
N VAL A 84 12.35 -0.90 -12.43
CA VAL A 84 11.77 -1.17 -13.75
C VAL A 84 10.45 -1.92 -13.60
N THR A 85 10.36 -2.89 -12.68
CA THR A 85 9.13 -3.65 -12.48
C THR A 85 8.04 -2.80 -11.83
N ILE A 86 8.36 -1.99 -10.82
CA ILE A 86 7.42 -1.02 -10.25
C ILE A 86 6.93 -0.06 -11.33
N ALA A 87 7.83 0.50 -12.14
CA ALA A 87 7.47 1.40 -13.22
C ALA A 87 6.55 0.73 -14.25
N GLY A 88 6.89 -0.48 -14.69
CA GLY A 88 6.11 -1.24 -15.66
C GLY A 88 4.72 -1.63 -15.15
N LEU A 89 4.57 -1.91 -13.86
CA LEU A 89 3.27 -2.26 -13.29
C LEU A 89 2.47 -1.06 -12.81
N TYR A 90 3.10 0.08 -12.51
CA TYR A 90 2.42 1.24 -11.91
C TYR A 90 2.17 2.39 -12.89
N LEU A 91 3.17 2.80 -13.68
CA LEU A 91 3.06 3.98 -14.56
C LEU A 91 1.95 3.87 -15.61
N PRO A 92 1.67 2.71 -16.23
CA PRO A 92 0.58 2.62 -17.20
C PRO A 92 -0.78 3.08 -16.64
N TRP A 93 -1.04 2.86 -15.35
CA TRP A 93 -2.31 3.25 -14.73
C TRP A 93 -2.54 4.76 -14.64
N PHE A 94 -1.48 5.57 -14.71
CA PHE A 94 -1.58 7.03 -14.79
C PHE A 94 -2.05 7.49 -16.18
N LEU A 95 -1.90 6.66 -17.20
CA LEU A 95 -2.27 6.95 -18.59
C LEU A 95 -3.65 6.36 -18.95
N VAL A 96 -4.16 5.43 -18.15
CA VAL A 96 -5.42 4.73 -18.43
C VAL A 96 -6.62 5.57 -17.96
N SER A 97 -7.43 6.02 -18.92
CA SER A 97 -8.67 6.78 -18.69
C SER A 97 -9.89 5.87 -18.47
N ARG A 98 -9.78 4.92 -17.53
CA ARG A 98 -10.85 3.94 -17.21
C ARG A 98 -11.10 3.89 -15.69
N PRO A 99 -12.26 3.41 -15.21
CA PRO A 99 -12.47 3.15 -13.79
C PRO A 99 -11.35 2.30 -13.22
N GLN A 100 -10.81 2.75 -12.10
CA GLN A 100 -9.64 2.16 -11.47
C GLN A 100 -9.84 2.07 -9.97
N PHE A 101 -9.20 1.07 -9.36
CA PHE A 101 -9.48 0.56 -8.04
C PHE A 101 -8.17 0.11 -7.38
N LEU A 102 -8.08 0.23 -6.06
CA LEU A 102 -6.89 -0.15 -5.28
C LEU A 102 -6.41 -1.60 -5.53
N PHE A 103 -7.30 -2.56 -5.83
CA PHE A 103 -6.87 -3.96 -6.04
C PHE A 103 -5.92 -4.13 -7.23
N TYR A 104 -5.89 -3.18 -8.18
CA TYR A 104 -4.92 -3.18 -9.28
C TYR A 104 -3.48 -2.94 -8.79
N ALA A 105 -3.28 -2.44 -7.57
CA ALA A 105 -1.98 -2.35 -6.94
C ALA A 105 -1.46 -3.72 -6.43
N THR A 106 -2.32 -4.76 -6.33
CA THR A 106 -1.94 -6.08 -5.80
C THR A 106 -0.69 -6.66 -6.46
N PRO A 107 -0.54 -6.67 -7.80
CA PRO A 107 0.66 -7.19 -8.46
C PRO A 107 1.93 -6.36 -8.18
N ILE A 108 1.78 -5.08 -7.82
CA ILE A 108 2.88 -4.15 -7.53
C ILE A 108 3.39 -4.34 -6.09
N THR A 109 2.51 -4.75 -5.17
CA THR A 109 2.78 -4.89 -3.73
C THR A 109 4.04 -5.70 -3.40
N PRO A 110 4.33 -6.86 -4.04
CA PRO A 110 5.58 -7.58 -3.77
C PRO A 110 6.83 -6.74 -4.06
N PHE A 111 6.78 -5.85 -5.05
CA PHE A 111 7.90 -4.99 -5.41
C PHE A 111 8.04 -3.78 -4.48
N PHE A 112 6.93 -3.30 -3.91
CA PHE A 112 6.96 -2.37 -2.77
C PHE A 112 7.66 -3.00 -1.57
N VAL A 113 7.37 -4.27 -1.26
CA VAL A 113 8.09 -5.02 -0.22
C VAL A 113 9.57 -5.14 -0.56
N LEU A 114 9.93 -5.52 -1.80
CA LEU A 114 11.33 -5.62 -2.22
C LEU A 114 12.07 -4.29 -2.13
N ALA A 115 11.43 -3.17 -2.48
CA ALA A 115 12.02 -1.84 -2.33
C ALA A 115 12.32 -1.54 -0.86
N CYS A 116 11.36 -1.77 0.04
CA CYS A 116 11.57 -1.64 1.49
C CYS A 116 12.69 -2.55 1.99
N VAL A 117 12.70 -3.83 1.61
CA VAL A 117 13.75 -4.78 2.01
C VAL A 117 15.13 -4.33 1.54
N TYR A 118 15.24 -3.83 0.31
CA TYR A 118 16.50 -3.28 -0.22
C TYR A 118 17.00 -2.11 0.65
N ALA A 119 16.12 -1.14 0.93
CA ALA A 119 16.46 0.02 1.75
C ALA A 119 16.84 -0.38 3.18
N LEU A 120 16.10 -1.31 3.78
CA LEU A 120 16.36 -1.82 5.14
C LEU A 120 17.65 -2.62 5.22
N ARG A 121 18.01 -3.39 4.18
CA ARG A 121 19.29 -4.10 4.10
C ARG A 121 20.43 -3.10 4.19
N ASP A 122 20.45 -2.11 3.29
CA ASP A 122 21.52 -1.11 3.24
C ASP A 122 21.59 -0.33 4.56
N LEU A 123 20.44 0.01 5.14
CA LEU A 123 20.38 0.67 6.45
C LEU A 123 20.94 -0.20 7.58
N SER A 124 20.66 -1.50 7.58
CA SER A 124 21.17 -2.45 8.58
C SER A 124 22.68 -2.69 8.50
N GLU A 125 23.26 -2.48 7.31
CA GLU A 125 24.68 -2.64 7.01
C GLU A 125 25.48 -1.34 7.22
N MET A 126 24.82 -0.21 7.51
CA MET A 126 25.51 1.04 7.83
C MET A 126 26.21 0.96 9.19
N HIS A 127 27.50 1.30 9.18
CA HIS A 127 28.34 1.37 10.37
C HIS A 127 28.84 2.81 10.56
N VAL A 128 29.00 3.23 11.81
CA VAL A 128 29.71 4.49 12.14
C VAL A 128 31.20 4.22 12.02
N ALA A 129 31.94 5.11 11.35
CA ALA A 129 33.36 4.93 11.04
C ALA A 129 34.17 4.43 12.25
N GLY A 130 34.71 3.20 12.15
CA GLY A 130 35.54 2.56 13.19
C GLY A 130 34.79 1.75 14.25
N SER A 131 33.45 1.79 14.29
CA SER A 131 32.64 1.04 15.25
C SER A 131 32.00 -0.20 14.64
N ARG A 132 31.90 -1.30 15.42
CA ARG A 132 31.06 -2.46 15.09
C ARG A 132 29.56 -2.21 15.33
N SER A 133 29.20 -1.02 15.82
CA SER A 133 27.80 -0.66 16.08
C SER A 133 27.01 -0.56 14.78
N ARG A 134 25.79 -1.11 14.81
CA ARG A 134 24.77 -0.97 13.76
C ARG A 134 23.68 -0.03 14.26
N PRO A 135 23.91 1.30 14.25
CA PRO A 135 23.05 2.27 14.91
C PRO A 135 21.61 2.26 14.38
N TYR A 136 21.41 1.84 13.13
CA TYR A 136 20.09 1.81 12.50
C TYR A 136 19.37 0.45 12.59
N LEU A 137 20.00 -0.57 13.19
CA LEU A 137 19.35 -1.87 13.39
C LEU A 137 18.03 -1.76 14.18
N PRO A 138 17.91 -0.92 15.24
CA PRO A 138 16.63 -0.72 15.92
C PRO A 138 15.53 -0.17 14.99
N LEU A 139 15.88 0.71 14.05
CA LEU A 139 14.92 1.25 13.06
C LEU A 139 14.44 0.14 12.11
N VAL A 140 15.35 -0.74 11.67
CA VAL A 140 15.01 -1.87 10.81
C VAL A 140 14.09 -2.86 11.52
N VAL A 141 14.43 -3.22 12.76
CA VAL A 141 13.60 -4.10 13.59
C VAL A 141 12.24 -3.45 13.85
N GLY A 142 12.22 -2.16 14.16
CA GLY A 142 11.00 -1.37 14.37
C GLY A 142 10.07 -1.37 13.15
N PHE A 143 10.62 -1.22 11.94
CA PHE A 143 9.82 -1.26 10.71
C PHE A 143 9.19 -2.64 10.47
N VAL A 144 9.96 -3.72 10.67
CA VAL A 144 9.46 -5.09 10.53
C VAL A 144 8.38 -5.38 11.58
N ALA A 145 8.63 -5.01 12.83
CA ALA A 145 7.66 -5.15 13.92
C ALA A 145 6.37 -4.36 13.63
N ALA A 146 6.49 -3.10 13.19
CA ALA A 146 5.33 -2.28 12.80
C ALA A 146 4.53 -2.92 11.66
N SER A 147 5.20 -3.51 10.66
CA SER A 147 4.53 -4.21 9.56
C SER A 147 3.69 -5.39 10.08
N VAL A 148 4.23 -6.19 11.00
CA VAL A 148 3.51 -7.32 11.61
C VAL A 148 2.37 -6.83 12.52
N ILE A 149 2.63 -5.83 13.35
CA ILE A 149 1.62 -5.25 14.26
C ILE A 149 0.44 -4.68 13.46
N LEU A 150 0.69 -3.96 12.37
CA LEU A 150 -0.37 -3.42 11.52
C LEU A 150 -1.18 -4.51 10.82
N PHE A 151 -0.54 -5.60 10.40
CA PHE A 151 -1.26 -6.75 9.87
C PHE A 151 -2.21 -7.35 10.91
N ILE A 152 -1.75 -7.54 12.15
CA ILE A 152 -2.59 -8.02 13.25
C ILE A 152 -3.71 -7.02 13.57
N TRP A 153 -3.39 -5.71 13.59
CA TRP A 153 -4.36 -4.65 13.86
C TRP A 153 -5.53 -4.65 12.85
N PHE A 154 -5.22 -4.78 11.56
CA PHE A 154 -6.22 -4.82 10.49
C PHE A 154 -6.82 -6.20 10.25
N TRP A 155 -6.30 -7.27 10.85
CA TRP A 155 -6.79 -8.65 10.68
C TRP A 155 -8.32 -8.80 10.74
N PRO A 156 -9.05 -8.15 11.69
CA PRO A 156 -10.50 -8.26 11.76
C PRO A 156 -11.23 -7.81 10.49
N ILE A 157 -10.78 -6.71 9.86
CA ILE A 157 -11.39 -6.18 8.63
C ILE A 157 -10.89 -6.90 7.36
N LEU A 158 -9.86 -7.74 7.47
CA LEU A 158 -9.36 -8.57 6.37
C LEU A 158 -10.08 -9.93 6.32
N THR A 159 -10.67 -10.37 7.43
CA THR A 159 -11.19 -11.74 7.62
C THR A 159 -12.67 -11.80 8.02
N ALA A 160 -13.38 -10.66 8.01
CA ALA A 160 -14.76 -10.56 8.47
C ALA A 160 -14.98 -10.99 9.93
N ALA A 161 -13.99 -10.76 10.81
CA ALA A 161 -14.19 -10.98 12.24
C ALA A 161 -15.25 -10.00 12.78
N PRO A 162 -16.05 -10.41 13.78
CA PRO A 162 -17.07 -9.55 14.38
C PRO A 162 -16.41 -8.34 15.05
N LEU A 163 -16.92 -7.15 14.73
CA LEU A 163 -16.49 -5.87 15.28
C LEU A 163 -17.71 -5.08 15.74
N THR A 164 -17.59 -4.42 16.88
CA THR A 164 -18.49 -3.30 17.23
C THR A 164 -18.23 -2.11 16.30
N GLU A 165 -19.18 -1.18 16.23
CA GLU A 165 -18.99 0.05 15.45
C GLU A 165 -17.78 0.88 15.92
N ALA A 166 -17.51 0.91 17.23
CA ALA A 166 -16.35 1.61 17.79
C ALA A 166 -15.03 0.98 17.32
N GLU A 167 -14.92 -0.36 17.36
CA GLU A 167 -13.71 -1.06 16.93
C GLU A 167 -13.48 -0.95 15.41
N PHE A 168 -14.55 -0.91 14.64
CA PHE A 168 -14.48 -0.62 13.20
C PHE A 168 -13.94 0.79 12.96
N LYS A 169 -14.50 1.81 13.64
CA LYS A 169 -14.07 3.21 13.51
C LYS A 169 -12.60 3.42 13.87
N LEU A 170 -12.05 2.68 14.83
CA LEU A 170 -10.61 2.73 15.17
C LEU A 170 -9.69 2.30 14.01
N ARG A 171 -10.21 1.55 13.05
CA ARG A 171 -9.47 1.07 11.86
C ARG A 171 -9.66 1.96 10.64
N VAL A 172 -10.63 2.88 10.68
CA VAL A 172 -10.89 3.88 9.65
C VAL A 172 -10.03 5.11 9.94
N TRP A 173 -8.79 5.12 9.44
CA TRP A 173 -7.84 6.19 9.73
C TRP A 173 -8.11 7.47 8.94
N PHE A 174 -8.68 7.34 7.74
CA PHE A 174 -9.11 8.47 6.92
C PHE A 174 -10.60 8.40 6.70
N THR A 175 -11.24 9.56 6.56
CA THR A 175 -12.66 9.64 6.18
C THR A 175 -12.96 8.92 4.87
N SER A 176 -11.98 8.88 3.96
CA SER A 176 -12.06 8.15 2.69
C SER A 176 -11.95 6.63 2.84
N TRP A 177 -11.76 6.07 4.03
CA TRP A 177 -11.78 4.61 4.26
C TRP A 177 -13.16 4.09 4.68
N ALA A 178 -14.06 5.00 5.07
CA ALA A 178 -15.45 4.71 5.39
C ALA A 178 -16.34 4.61 4.14
#